data_AF-A0A165EXP2-F1
#
_entry.id   AF-A0A165EXP2-F1
#
_cell.length_a   1.000
_cell.length_b   1.000
_cell.length_c   1.000
_cell.angle_alpha   90.00
_cell.angle_beta   90.00
_cell.angle_gamma   90.00
#
_symmetry.space_group_name_H-M   'P 1'
#
loop_
_entity.id
_entity.type
_entity.pdbx_description
1 polymer ?
#
loop_
_entity_poly.entity_id
_entity_poly.type
_entity_poly.pdbx_seq_one_letter_code
_entity_poly.pdbx_strand_id
1 'polypeptide(L)'
;NDSGFNPSVDDLDFLRRTTGLQDEGELTAHVVEVRNRAIKVFPYPCIFKYSFASANITKIDGFKMAIKRAKEREGALLLDIGCCFGADVRSAVLEGFPPKQIVASDLHAEFWDLGHDLFRDTQETMPVTFMAGDVFDPAFLSSSPAGTPASDTPLSEVKSLSDLHGRLSSIHASLFFHLFSREQQTQLSGLLASLLVLEKGSVIFGHHIAAEEEGVGQYVSMWAHNIASWTAMWE
;
A
#
# COMPACT_ATOMS: atom_id res chain seq x y z
N ASN A 1 22.24 2.95 16.28
CA ASN A 1 21.55 3.17 17.57
C ASN A 1 20.19 2.53 17.40
N ASP A 2 20.03 1.33 17.93
CA ASP A 2 18.89 0.45 17.66
C ASP A 2 17.70 0.83 18.56
N SER A 3 17.85 1.91 19.33
CA SER A 3 16.85 2.49 20.21
C SER A 3 15.52 2.68 19.47
N GLY A 4 14.56 1.80 19.75
CA GLY A 4 13.18 1.90 19.26
C GLY A 4 12.71 0.79 18.34
N PHE A 5 13.57 -0.11 17.85
CA PHE A 5 13.09 -1.31 17.17
C PHE A 5 12.63 -2.34 18.21
N ASN A 6 11.31 -2.52 18.34
CA ASN A 6 10.69 -3.44 19.28
C ASN A 6 9.51 -4.13 18.58
N PRO A 7 9.77 -5.05 17.64
CA PRO A 7 8.74 -5.72 16.85
C PRO A 7 7.85 -6.60 17.72
N SER A 8 6.58 -6.76 17.33
CA SER A 8 5.71 -7.77 17.93
C SER A 8 6.16 -9.18 17.53
N VAL A 9 5.61 -10.22 18.17
CA VAL A 9 5.86 -11.62 17.78
C VAL A 9 5.46 -11.85 16.33
N ASP A 10 4.31 -11.33 15.89
CA ASP A 10 3.85 -11.44 14.51
C ASP A 10 4.81 -10.76 13.52
N ASP A 11 5.34 -9.58 13.88
CA ASP A 11 6.29 -8.84 13.04
C ASP A 11 7.62 -9.58 12.93
N LEU A 12 8.12 -10.15 14.03
CA LEU A 12 9.33 -10.99 14.02
C LEU A 12 9.15 -12.22 13.14
N ASP A 13 8.01 -12.90 13.25
CA ASP A 13 7.73 -14.09 12.44
C ASP A 13 7.60 -13.74 10.96
N PHE A 14 6.94 -12.63 10.64
CA PHE A 14 6.87 -12.09 9.28
C PHE A 14 8.26 -11.77 8.71
N LEU A 15 9.09 -11.04 9.46
CA LEU A 15 10.44 -10.67 9.03
C LEU A 15 11.33 -11.90 8.88
N ARG A 16 11.25 -12.89 9.78
CA ARG A 16 12.00 -14.15 9.65
C ARG A 16 11.61 -14.91 8.39
N ARG A 17 10.31 -15.00 8.09
CA ARG A 17 9.79 -15.70 6.90
C ARG A 17 10.19 -15.03 5.60
N THR A 18 10.23 -13.70 5.57
CA THR A 18 10.54 -12.93 4.37
C THR A 18 12.03 -12.79 4.16
N THR A 19 12.80 -12.44 5.19
CA THR A 19 14.25 -12.22 5.09
C THR A 19 15.09 -13.49 5.15
N GLY A 20 14.56 -14.56 5.75
CA GLY A 20 15.33 -15.77 6.07
C GLY A 20 16.31 -15.63 7.24
N LEU A 21 16.45 -14.46 7.85
CA LEU A 21 17.31 -14.22 9.02
C LEU A 21 16.64 -14.76 10.29
N GLN A 22 17.21 -15.80 10.90
CA GLN A 22 16.65 -16.41 12.11
C GLN A 22 17.19 -15.79 13.39
N ASP A 23 18.47 -15.39 13.39
CA ASP A 23 19.08 -14.68 14.50
C ASP A 23 18.49 -13.27 14.64
N GLU A 24 18.03 -12.96 15.84
CA GLU A 24 17.33 -11.69 16.11
C GLU A 24 18.29 -10.48 16.10
N GLY A 25 19.56 -10.69 16.45
CA GLY A 25 20.59 -9.66 16.39
C GLY A 25 20.92 -9.28 14.95
N GLU A 26 21.12 -10.29 14.09
CA GLU A 26 21.33 -10.09 12.65
C GLU A 26 20.11 -9.43 11.98
N LEU A 27 18.90 -9.90 12.30
CA LEU A 27 17.65 -9.32 11.79
C LEU A 27 17.48 -7.86 12.22
N THR A 28 17.74 -7.56 13.49
CA THR A 28 17.68 -6.18 14.02
C THR A 28 18.71 -5.30 13.34
N ALA A 29 19.96 -5.74 13.24
CA ALA A 29 21.02 -4.99 12.57
C ALA A 29 20.67 -4.69 11.11
N HIS A 30 20.10 -5.67 10.40
CA HIS A 30 19.63 -5.53 9.01
C HIS A 30 18.52 -4.48 8.89
N VAL A 31 17.47 -4.58 9.71
CA VAL A 31 16.35 -3.62 9.70
C VAL A 31 16.82 -2.20 10.02
N VAL A 32 17.73 -2.04 10.99
CA VAL A 32 18.30 -0.74 11.38
C VAL A 32 19.16 -0.14 10.25
N GLU A 33 19.96 -0.97 9.58
CA GLU A 33 20.76 -0.55 8.43
C GLU A 33 19.87 0.02 7.32
N VAL A 34 18.85 -0.74 6.92
CA VAL A 34 17.90 -0.33 5.87
C VAL A 34 17.20 0.96 6.26
N ARG A 35 16.72 1.08 7.50
CA ARG A 35 16.11 2.33 8.01
C ARG A 35 17.04 3.52 7.88
N ASN A 36 18.32 3.37 8.23
CA ASN A 36 19.28 4.47 8.18
C ASN A 36 19.54 4.95 6.74
N ARG A 37 19.39 4.08 5.74
CA ARG A 37 19.36 4.47 4.33
C ARG A 37 18.05 5.15 3.95
N ALA A 38 16.92 4.59 4.38
CA ALA A 38 15.58 5.09 4.12
C ALA A 38 15.34 6.53 4.56
N ILE A 39 15.80 6.89 5.76
CA ILE A 39 15.65 8.25 6.32
C ILE A 39 16.29 9.32 5.40
N LYS A 40 17.29 8.93 4.60
CA LYS A 40 17.97 9.83 3.66
C LYS A 40 17.20 10.02 2.35
N VAL A 41 16.27 9.12 2.02
CA VAL A 41 15.36 9.25 0.88
C VAL A 41 14.26 10.25 1.25
N PHE A 42 13.43 9.90 2.23
CA PHE A 42 12.43 10.80 2.79
C PHE A 42 12.12 10.44 4.25
N PRO A 43 12.05 11.41 5.17
CA PRO A 43 11.92 11.15 6.60
C PRO A 43 10.46 10.88 7.04
N TYR A 44 9.80 9.86 6.49
CA TYR A 44 8.43 9.53 6.92
C TYR A 44 8.37 9.03 8.37
N PRO A 45 7.30 9.37 9.13
CA PRO A 45 7.12 8.87 10.50
C PRO A 45 7.15 7.33 10.63
N CYS A 46 6.64 6.61 9.62
CA CYS A 46 6.68 5.14 9.58
C CYS A 46 8.12 4.60 9.54
N ILE A 47 9.05 5.31 8.90
CA ILE A 47 10.49 4.97 8.83
C ILE A 47 11.13 5.19 10.19
N PHE A 48 10.84 6.30 10.86
CA PHE A 48 11.38 6.55 12.19
C PHE A 48 10.88 5.54 13.22
N LYS A 49 9.64 5.07 13.11
CA LYS A 49 8.99 4.14 14.05
C LYS A 49 9.13 2.67 13.67
N TYR A 50 9.87 2.33 12.62
CA TYR A 50 10.02 0.96 12.08
C TYR A 50 8.72 0.31 11.59
N SER A 51 7.63 1.06 11.43
CA SER A 51 6.34 0.53 11.00
C SER A 51 6.37 -0.02 9.57
N PHE A 52 7.36 0.35 8.75
CA PHE A 52 7.61 -0.24 7.43
C PHE A 52 7.97 -1.73 7.47
N ALA A 53 8.43 -2.23 8.62
CA ALA A 53 8.87 -3.61 8.80
C ALA A 53 7.72 -4.52 9.25
N SER A 54 6.53 -3.94 9.48
CA SER A 54 5.31 -4.62 9.88
C SER A 54 4.36 -4.73 8.69
N ALA A 55 3.65 -5.85 8.58
CA ALA A 55 2.57 -6.03 7.62
C ALA A 55 1.24 -6.25 8.35
N ASN A 56 0.22 -5.49 7.97
CA ASN A 56 -1.09 -5.49 8.63
C ASN A 56 -2.24 -5.81 7.69
N ILE A 57 -2.02 -5.91 6.38
CA ILE A 57 -3.06 -6.17 5.37
C ILE A 57 -3.90 -7.40 5.70
N THR A 58 -3.28 -8.47 6.20
CA THR A 58 -3.93 -9.75 6.52
C THR A 58 -4.87 -9.65 7.72
N LYS A 59 -4.72 -8.62 8.55
CA LYS A 59 -5.55 -8.34 9.72
C LYS A 59 -6.83 -7.59 9.36
N ILE A 60 -6.94 -7.07 8.13
CA ILE A 60 -8.08 -6.26 7.67
C ILE A 60 -9.08 -7.16 6.93
N ASP A 61 -10.37 -7.08 7.27
CA ASP A 61 -11.40 -7.92 6.65
C ASP A 61 -11.50 -7.74 5.12
N GLY A 62 -11.17 -6.56 4.61
CA GLY A 62 -11.08 -6.30 3.17
C GLY A 62 -10.07 -7.22 2.45
N PHE A 63 -8.99 -7.64 3.12
CA PHE A 63 -8.04 -8.58 2.53
C PHE A 63 -8.65 -9.97 2.34
N LYS A 64 -9.52 -10.42 3.26
CA LYS A 64 -10.24 -11.71 3.11
C LYS A 64 -11.10 -11.71 1.85
N MET A 65 -11.70 -10.57 1.50
CA MET A 65 -12.44 -10.39 0.25
C MET A 65 -11.48 -10.41 -0.96
N ALA A 66 -10.38 -9.67 -0.89
CA ALA A 66 -9.38 -9.59 -1.96
C ALA A 66 -8.77 -10.96 -2.29
N ILE A 67 -8.26 -11.69 -1.29
CA ILE A 67 -7.61 -13.00 -1.51
C ILE A 67 -8.61 -14.06 -1.99
N LYS A 68 -9.85 -14.04 -1.48
CA LYS A 68 -10.91 -14.93 -1.97
C LYS A 68 -11.16 -14.69 -3.46
N ARG A 69 -11.26 -13.42 -3.86
CA ARG A 69 -11.49 -13.07 -5.27
C ARG A 69 -10.32 -13.44 -6.17
N ALA A 70 -9.08 -13.26 -5.71
CA ALA A 70 -7.89 -13.70 -6.43
C ALA A 70 -7.89 -15.21 -6.71
N LYS A 71 -8.46 -16.02 -5.81
CA LYS A 71 -8.62 -17.47 -5.97
C LYS A 71 -9.78 -17.86 -6.89
N GLU A 72 -10.85 -17.07 -6.92
CA GLU A 72 -12.07 -17.36 -7.68
C GLU A 72 -12.04 -16.81 -9.12
N ARG A 73 -11.26 -15.76 -9.39
CA ARG A 73 -11.19 -15.09 -10.69
C ARG A 73 -9.74 -14.90 -11.13
N GLU A 74 -9.38 -15.56 -12.23
CA GLU A 74 -8.10 -15.31 -12.91
C GLU A 74 -8.00 -13.84 -13.33
N GLY A 75 -6.83 -13.23 -13.11
CA GLY A 75 -6.57 -11.83 -13.44
C GLY A 75 -7.18 -10.81 -12.47
N ALA A 76 -7.73 -11.21 -11.33
CA ALA A 76 -8.11 -10.28 -10.27
C ALA A 76 -6.89 -9.51 -9.74
N LEU A 77 -6.89 -8.19 -9.87
CA LEU A 77 -5.75 -7.34 -9.49
C LEU A 77 -5.92 -6.71 -8.11
N LEU A 78 -4.81 -6.60 -7.38
CA LEU A 78 -4.65 -5.84 -6.15
C LEU A 78 -3.69 -4.67 -6.37
N LEU A 79 -4.08 -3.47 -5.96
CA LEU A 79 -3.15 -2.34 -5.80
C LEU A 79 -2.86 -2.12 -4.31
N ASP A 80 -1.60 -1.96 -3.95
CA ASP A 80 -1.17 -1.38 -2.68
C ASP A 80 -0.66 0.05 -2.93
N ILE A 81 -1.41 1.07 -2.48
CA ILE A 81 -1.09 2.49 -2.72
C ILE A 81 -0.50 3.14 -1.46
N GLY A 82 0.63 3.83 -1.62
CA GLY A 82 1.47 4.24 -0.50
C GLY A 82 2.18 3.04 0.13
N CYS A 83 2.71 2.13 -0.71
CA CYS A 83 3.20 0.82 -0.27
C CYS A 83 4.49 0.90 0.58
N CYS A 84 5.19 2.04 0.58
CA CYS A 84 6.51 2.21 1.17
C CYS A 84 7.45 1.08 0.70
N PHE A 85 7.95 0.25 1.61
CA PHE A 85 8.81 -0.89 1.30
C PHE A 85 8.07 -2.14 0.79
N GLY A 86 6.75 -2.13 0.71
CA GLY A 86 5.95 -3.25 0.21
C GLY A 86 5.86 -4.42 1.21
N ALA A 87 5.79 -4.14 2.51
CA ALA A 87 5.61 -5.17 3.53
C ALA A 87 4.25 -5.87 3.39
N ASP A 88 3.19 -5.09 3.20
CA ASP A 88 1.83 -5.60 2.98
C ASP A 88 1.73 -6.41 1.68
N VAL A 89 2.37 -5.96 0.60
CA VAL A 89 2.48 -6.75 -0.64
C VAL A 89 3.09 -8.13 -0.39
N ARG A 90 4.21 -8.21 0.32
CA ARG A 90 4.89 -9.48 0.61
C ARG A 90 4.07 -10.37 1.55
N SER A 91 3.39 -9.77 2.50
CA SER A 91 2.43 -10.47 3.36
C SER A 91 1.27 -11.05 2.56
N ALA A 92 0.72 -10.30 1.60
CA ALA A 92 -0.31 -10.81 0.68
C ALA A 92 0.19 -12.01 -0.14
N VAL A 93 1.44 -11.94 -0.64
CA VAL A 93 2.07 -13.05 -1.38
C VAL A 93 2.25 -14.29 -0.49
N LEU A 94 2.68 -14.13 0.77
CA LEU A 94 2.78 -15.23 1.73
C LEU A 94 1.44 -15.92 2.02
N GLU A 95 0.33 -15.19 1.93
CA GLU A 95 -1.04 -15.72 2.05
C GLU A 95 -1.60 -16.29 0.74
N GLY A 96 -0.77 -16.32 -0.31
CA GLY A 96 -1.08 -16.94 -1.59
C GLY A 96 -1.68 -16.00 -2.63
N PHE A 97 -1.58 -14.68 -2.46
CA PHE A 97 -1.93 -13.74 -3.52
C PHE A 97 -0.86 -13.80 -4.62
N PRO A 98 -1.21 -14.03 -5.89
CA PRO A 98 -0.19 -14.17 -6.95
C PRO A 98 0.57 -12.85 -7.16
N PRO A 99 1.91 -12.82 -7.04
CA PRO A 99 2.68 -11.56 -7.11
C PRO A 99 2.51 -10.82 -8.44
N LYS A 100 2.36 -11.57 -9.55
CA LYS A 100 2.08 -11.01 -10.88
C LYS A 100 0.72 -10.32 -11.03
N GLN A 101 -0.15 -10.48 -10.04
CA GLN A 101 -1.47 -9.83 -9.96
C GLN A 101 -1.48 -8.67 -8.95
N ILE A 102 -0.32 -8.28 -8.43
CA ILE A 102 -0.17 -7.16 -7.52
C ILE A 102 0.51 -6.00 -8.25
N VAL A 103 -0.06 -4.82 -8.06
CA VAL A 103 0.53 -3.54 -8.38
C VAL A 103 0.87 -2.85 -7.05
N ALA A 104 2.06 -2.28 -6.95
CA ALA A 104 2.49 -1.50 -5.80
C ALA A 104 2.84 -0.08 -6.26
N SER A 105 2.49 0.93 -5.47
CA SER A 105 2.82 2.31 -5.82
C SER A 105 3.12 3.15 -4.60
N ASP A 106 4.14 3.99 -4.73
CA ASP A 106 4.54 4.99 -3.75
C ASP A 106 5.11 6.22 -4.48
N LEU A 107 5.33 7.32 -3.78
CA LEU A 107 5.91 8.52 -4.38
C LEU A 107 7.40 8.33 -4.72
N HIS A 108 8.12 7.58 -3.87
CA HIS A 108 9.57 7.42 -3.97
C HIS A 108 9.94 6.00 -4.42
N ALA A 109 10.54 5.89 -5.61
CA ALA A 109 10.95 4.60 -6.16
C ALA A 109 12.00 3.89 -5.29
N GLU A 110 12.86 4.68 -4.63
CA GLU A 110 13.94 4.18 -3.78
C GLU A 110 13.42 3.36 -2.59
N PHE A 111 12.18 3.58 -2.16
CA PHE A 111 11.57 2.74 -1.13
C PHE A 111 11.26 1.33 -1.64
N TRP A 112 10.89 1.17 -2.90
CA TRP A 112 10.69 -0.16 -3.45
C TRP A 112 12.01 -0.95 -3.50
N ASP A 113 13.09 -0.31 -3.93
CA ASP A 113 14.43 -0.90 -3.95
C ASP A 113 14.91 -1.29 -2.54
N LEU A 114 14.71 -0.40 -1.56
CA LEU A 114 15.00 -0.69 -0.16
C LEU A 114 14.10 -1.79 0.42
N GLY A 115 12.90 -1.97 -0.11
CA GLY A 115 12.04 -3.11 0.17
C GLY A 115 12.69 -4.42 -0.27
N HIS A 116 13.23 -4.48 -1.50
CA HIS A 116 13.97 -5.65 -1.95
C HIS A 116 15.17 -5.98 -1.05
N ASP A 117 15.93 -4.97 -0.63
CA ASP A 117 17.01 -5.15 0.32
C ASP A 117 16.53 -5.64 1.69
N LEU A 118 15.45 -5.03 2.22
CA LEU A 118 14.87 -5.39 3.51
C LEU A 118 14.46 -6.84 3.53
N PHE A 119 13.68 -7.25 2.54
CA PHE A 119 13.07 -8.58 2.47
C PHE A 119 13.94 -9.61 1.75
N ARG A 120 15.14 -9.22 1.30
CA ARG A 120 16.12 -10.09 0.64
C ARG A 120 15.56 -10.84 -0.57
N ASP A 121 14.73 -10.16 -1.34
CA ASP A 121 14.14 -10.65 -2.59
C ASP A 121 14.52 -9.74 -3.77
N THR A 122 14.09 -10.10 -4.98
CA THR A 122 14.39 -9.36 -6.21
C THR A 122 13.16 -9.32 -7.10
N GLN A 123 13.21 -8.58 -8.22
CA GLN A 123 12.13 -8.58 -9.20
C GLN A 123 11.84 -9.98 -9.76
N GLU A 124 12.84 -10.85 -9.84
CA GLU A 124 12.68 -12.24 -10.31
C GLU A 124 11.92 -13.12 -9.31
N THR A 125 12.19 -12.97 -8.01
CA THR A 125 11.55 -13.76 -6.95
C THR A 125 10.25 -13.14 -6.44
N MET A 126 10.10 -11.83 -6.60
CA MET A 126 8.93 -11.03 -6.21
C MET A 126 8.46 -10.19 -7.42
N PRO A 127 7.84 -10.82 -8.45
CA PRO A 127 7.49 -10.16 -9.71
C PRO A 127 6.21 -9.31 -9.61
N VAL A 128 6.22 -8.36 -8.68
CA VAL A 128 5.18 -7.34 -8.48
C VAL A 128 5.45 -6.19 -9.46
N THR A 129 4.37 -5.59 -9.99
CA THR A 129 4.52 -4.38 -10.82
C THR A 129 4.59 -3.16 -9.90
N PHE A 130 5.73 -2.50 -9.84
CA PHE A 130 5.89 -1.27 -9.07
C PHE A 130 5.82 -0.02 -9.96
N MET A 131 5.17 1.03 -9.47
CA MET A 131 5.10 2.34 -10.12
C MET A 131 5.29 3.47 -9.12
N ALA A 132 6.33 4.28 -9.34
CA ALA A 132 6.51 5.52 -8.61
C ALA A 132 5.77 6.68 -9.26
N GLY A 133 5.05 7.47 -8.46
CA GLY A 133 4.38 8.67 -8.97
C GLY A 133 3.53 9.40 -7.94
N ASP A 134 3.26 10.68 -8.22
CA ASP A 134 2.33 11.48 -7.45
C ASP A 134 0.90 11.19 -7.90
N VAL A 135 0.05 10.71 -6.98
CA VAL A 135 -1.37 10.42 -7.25
C VAL A 135 -2.19 11.64 -7.66
N PHE A 136 -1.67 12.86 -7.44
CA PHE A 136 -2.28 14.11 -7.90
C PHE A 136 -1.68 14.65 -9.21
N ASP A 137 -0.64 14.00 -9.76
CA ASP A 137 -0.17 14.30 -11.11
C ASP A 137 -1.10 13.62 -12.13
N PRO A 138 -1.81 14.39 -12.99
CA PRO A 138 -2.71 13.82 -13.98
C PRO A 138 -2.01 12.94 -15.02
N ALA A 139 -0.68 13.05 -15.20
CA ALA A 139 0.08 12.13 -16.04
C ALA A 139 0.24 10.74 -15.38
N PHE A 140 0.12 10.65 -14.05
CA PHE A 140 0.23 9.41 -13.29
C PHE A 140 -1.15 8.81 -12.94
N LEU A 141 -2.09 9.64 -12.48
CA LEU A 141 -3.45 9.24 -12.16
C LEU A 141 -4.44 10.35 -12.50
N SER A 142 -5.28 10.10 -13.50
CA SER A 142 -6.38 10.99 -13.89
C SER A 142 -7.73 10.40 -13.49
N SER A 143 -8.75 11.24 -13.46
CA SER A 143 -10.13 10.77 -13.36
C SER A 143 -10.53 10.02 -14.64
N SER A 144 -11.52 9.12 -14.50
CA SER A 144 -12.16 8.41 -15.61
C SER A 144 -13.66 8.70 -15.58
N PRO A 145 -14.28 9.17 -16.68
CA PRO A 145 -15.72 9.38 -16.73
C PRO A 145 -16.49 8.09 -16.43
N ALA A 146 -17.63 8.20 -15.73
CA ALA A 146 -18.51 7.06 -15.50
C ALA A 146 -18.96 6.43 -16.83
N GLY A 147 -18.87 5.10 -16.92
CA GLY A 147 -19.19 4.35 -18.14
C GLY A 147 -18.05 4.21 -19.14
N THR A 148 -16.85 4.74 -18.83
CA THR A 148 -15.64 4.43 -19.60
C THR A 148 -15.34 2.93 -19.50
N PRO A 149 -15.09 2.23 -20.63
CA PRO A 149 -14.69 0.83 -20.58
C PRO A 149 -13.41 0.63 -19.76
N ALA A 150 -13.31 -0.52 -19.09
CA ALA A 150 -12.08 -0.88 -18.40
C ALA A 150 -10.91 -0.94 -19.38
N SER A 151 -9.75 -0.48 -18.94
CA SER A 151 -8.51 -0.60 -19.70
C SER A 151 -8.16 -2.08 -19.95
N ASP A 152 -7.58 -2.36 -21.11
CA ASP A 152 -7.07 -3.67 -21.51
C ASP A 152 -5.54 -3.75 -21.53
N THR A 153 -4.83 -2.67 -21.14
CA THR A 153 -3.37 -2.59 -21.15
C THR A 153 -2.73 -3.76 -20.40
N PRO A 154 -1.84 -4.58 -20.99
CA PRO A 154 -1.15 -5.63 -20.25
C PRO A 154 -0.37 -5.05 -19.06
N LEU A 155 -0.32 -5.73 -17.91
CA LEU A 155 0.43 -5.22 -16.73
C LEU A 155 1.91 -4.93 -17.04
N SER A 156 2.51 -5.68 -17.96
CA SER A 156 3.88 -5.45 -18.43
C SER A 156 4.08 -4.14 -19.20
N GLU A 157 3.00 -3.49 -19.63
CA GLU A 157 3.01 -2.26 -20.43
C GLU A 157 2.44 -1.05 -19.68
N VAL A 158 1.88 -1.27 -18.49
CA VAL A 158 1.33 -0.22 -17.62
C VAL A 158 2.46 0.74 -17.19
N LYS A 159 2.24 2.05 -17.36
CA LYS A 159 3.21 3.11 -17.02
C LYS A 159 2.65 4.11 -16.01
N SER A 160 1.35 4.10 -15.81
CA SER A 160 0.62 4.99 -14.93
C SER A 160 -0.54 4.24 -14.27
N LEU A 161 -1.05 4.74 -13.14
CA LEU A 161 -2.26 4.17 -12.55
C LEU A 161 -3.48 4.40 -13.45
N SER A 162 -3.50 5.45 -14.28
CA SER A 162 -4.56 5.67 -15.27
C SER A 162 -4.72 4.48 -16.25
N ASP A 163 -3.64 3.75 -16.56
CA ASP A 163 -3.70 2.55 -17.40
C ASP A 163 -4.44 1.37 -16.71
N LEU A 164 -4.85 1.54 -15.44
CA LEU A 164 -5.59 0.57 -14.64
C LEU A 164 -7.06 0.94 -14.41
N HIS A 165 -7.60 1.98 -15.07
CA HIS A 165 -9.01 2.36 -14.95
C HIS A 165 -9.95 1.16 -15.17
N GLY A 166 -10.83 0.93 -14.19
CA GLY A 166 -11.84 -0.14 -14.25
C GLY A 166 -11.30 -1.59 -14.08
N ARG A 167 -10.05 -1.79 -13.67
CA ARG A 167 -9.42 -3.14 -13.67
C ARG A 167 -9.16 -3.73 -12.29
N LEU A 168 -9.04 -2.90 -11.27
CA LEU A 168 -8.66 -3.36 -9.94
C LEU A 168 -9.85 -3.99 -9.22
N SER A 169 -9.66 -5.20 -8.73
CA SER A 169 -10.68 -5.88 -7.92
C SER A 169 -10.57 -5.50 -6.45
N SER A 170 -9.38 -5.08 -6.03
CA SER A 170 -9.08 -4.67 -4.67
C SER A 170 -8.02 -3.58 -4.65
N ILE A 171 -8.17 -2.60 -3.77
CA ILE A 171 -7.19 -1.56 -3.52
C ILE A 171 -6.96 -1.49 -2.02
N HIS A 172 -5.72 -1.71 -1.60
CA HIS A 172 -5.26 -1.50 -0.23
C HIS A 172 -4.68 -0.09 -0.11
N ALA A 173 -5.19 0.69 0.85
CA ALA A 173 -4.76 2.05 1.13
C ALA A 173 -4.71 2.25 2.66
N SER A 174 -3.64 1.78 3.29
CA SER A 174 -3.44 1.92 4.74
C SER A 174 -2.49 3.04 5.07
N LEU A 175 -2.83 3.82 6.10
CA LEU A 175 -2.02 4.94 6.58
C LEU A 175 -1.61 5.92 5.45
N PHE A 176 -2.49 6.09 4.46
CA PHE A 176 -2.23 6.88 3.26
C PHE A 176 -3.06 8.17 3.19
N PHE A 177 -4.39 8.08 3.28
CA PHE A 177 -5.29 9.24 3.15
C PHE A 177 -4.98 10.39 4.13
N HIS A 178 -4.54 10.08 5.35
CA HIS A 178 -4.26 11.08 6.38
C HIS A 178 -3.03 11.96 6.08
N LEU A 179 -2.34 11.71 4.96
CA LEU A 179 -1.23 12.54 4.47
C LEU A 179 -1.73 13.78 3.70
N PHE A 180 -3.04 13.94 3.51
CA PHE A 180 -3.60 14.94 2.60
C PHE A 180 -4.67 15.83 3.25
N SER A 181 -4.96 16.97 2.62
CA SER A 181 -6.07 17.86 3.02
C SER A 181 -7.43 17.19 2.81
N ARG A 182 -8.50 17.77 3.37
CA ARG A 182 -9.88 17.27 3.19
C ARG A 182 -10.25 17.18 1.71
N GLU A 183 -9.93 18.23 0.95
CA GLU A 183 -10.22 18.33 -0.48
C GLU A 183 -9.42 17.30 -1.28
N GLN A 184 -8.15 17.13 -0.95
CA GLN A 184 -7.29 16.13 -1.58
C GLN A 184 -7.74 14.69 -1.26
N GLN A 185 -8.19 14.41 -0.04
CA GLN A 185 -8.76 13.11 0.32
C GLN A 185 -10.03 12.82 -0.48
N THR A 186 -10.90 13.81 -0.65
CA THR A 186 -12.11 13.71 -1.48
C THR A 186 -11.78 13.51 -2.96
N GLN A 187 -10.77 14.22 -3.48
CA GLN A 187 -10.30 14.00 -4.85
C GLN A 187 -9.73 12.59 -5.02
N LEU A 188 -8.90 12.15 -4.07
CA LEU A 188 -8.23 10.85 -4.10
C LEU A 188 -9.24 9.70 -4.02
N SER A 189 -10.32 9.82 -3.25
CA SER A 189 -11.36 8.78 -3.19
C SER A 189 -11.98 8.54 -4.57
N GLY A 190 -12.30 9.62 -5.31
CA GLY A 190 -12.79 9.53 -6.69
C GLY A 190 -11.76 8.94 -7.66
N LEU A 191 -10.49 9.32 -7.54
CA LEU A 191 -9.41 8.78 -8.36
C LEU A 191 -9.23 7.27 -8.14
N LEU A 192 -9.16 6.81 -6.88
CA LEU A 192 -9.04 5.38 -6.57
C LEU A 192 -10.29 4.60 -6.97
N ALA A 193 -11.49 5.16 -6.78
CA ALA A 193 -12.73 4.54 -7.23
C ALA A 193 -12.76 4.32 -8.74
N SER A 194 -12.16 5.22 -9.54
CA SER A 194 -12.07 5.06 -11.00
C SER A 194 -11.20 3.89 -11.46
N LEU A 195 -10.32 3.38 -10.59
CA LEU A 195 -9.50 2.21 -10.86
C LEU A 195 -10.23 0.89 -10.59
N LEU A 196 -11.29 0.91 -9.78
CA LEU A 196 -12.02 -0.30 -9.42
C LEU A 196 -12.86 -0.83 -10.58
N VAL A 197 -12.88 -2.16 -10.72
CA VAL A 197 -13.87 -2.85 -11.55
C VAL A 197 -15.25 -2.72 -10.88
N LEU A 198 -16.26 -2.31 -11.65
CA LEU A 198 -17.64 -2.12 -11.16
C LEU A 198 -18.40 -3.46 -11.07
N GLU A 199 -17.94 -4.34 -10.20
CA GLU A 199 -18.52 -5.65 -9.94
C GLU A 199 -18.71 -5.88 -8.45
N LYS A 200 -19.69 -6.69 -8.08
CA LYS A 200 -19.92 -7.08 -6.68
C LYS A 200 -18.67 -7.73 -6.10
N GLY A 201 -18.27 -7.27 -4.91
CA GLY A 201 -17.09 -7.75 -4.20
C GLY A 201 -15.80 -7.01 -4.56
N SER A 202 -15.86 -5.92 -5.35
CA SER A 202 -14.74 -4.99 -5.48
C SER A 202 -14.62 -4.18 -4.20
N VAL A 203 -13.39 -3.90 -3.75
CA VAL A 203 -13.18 -3.33 -2.42
C VAL A 203 -11.98 -2.38 -2.37
N ILE A 204 -12.17 -1.21 -1.77
CA ILE A 204 -11.08 -0.37 -1.24
C ILE A 204 -11.04 -0.61 0.26
N PHE A 205 -9.88 -0.92 0.82
CA PHE A 205 -9.73 -1.22 2.24
C PHE A 205 -8.39 -0.74 2.79
N GLY A 206 -8.32 -0.54 4.10
CA GLY A 206 -7.11 -0.10 4.78
C GLY A 206 -7.41 0.56 6.11
N HIS A 207 -6.38 1.05 6.77
CA HIS A 207 -6.49 1.86 7.98
C HIS A 207 -6.33 3.36 7.68
N HIS A 208 -7.08 4.19 8.38
CA HIS A 208 -6.97 5.64 8.31
C HIS A 208 -6.84 6.20 9.73
N ILE A 209 -6.02 7.24 9.91
CA ILE A 209 -5.96 7.96 11.19
C ILE A 209 -7.23 8.81 11.28
N ALA A 210 -8.07 8.50 12.25
CA ALA A 210 -9.34 9.19 12.48
C ALA A 210 -9.27 10.09 13.73
N ALA A 211 -10.30 10.92 13.90
CA ALA A 211 -10.54 11.71 15.11
C ALA A 211 -11.99 11.53 15.58
N GLU A 212 -12.25 11.79 16.87
CA GLU A 212 -13.61 11.75 17.42
C GLU A 212 -14.48 12.86 16.80
N GLU A 213 -13.92 14.06 16.72
CA GLU A 213 -14.47 15.19 15.95
C GLU A 213 -13.60 15.40 14.70
N GLU A 214 -14.23 15.57 13.53
CA GLU A 214 -13.47 15.82 12.30
C GLU A 214 -12.75 17.17 12.37
N GLY A 215 -11.55 17.25 11.81
CA GLY A 215 -10.78 18.49 11.81
C GLY A 215 -9.34 18.31 11.40
N VAL A 216 -8.58 19.41 11.46
CA VAL A 216 -7.14 19.35 11.23
C VAL A 216 -6.47 18.69 12.43
N GLY A 217 -5.85 17.53 12.19
CA GLY A 217 -5.17 16.76 13.22
C GLY A 217 -4.00 17.53 13.83
N GLN A 218 -3.94 17.57 15.16
CA GLN A 218 -2.93 18.34 15.90
C GLN A 218 -1.48 17.90 15.61
N TYR A 219 -1.27 16.65 15.20
CA TYR A 219 0.07 16.06 15.04
C TYR A 219 0.57 15.96 13.59
N VAL A 220 -0.35 15.91 12.62
CA VAL A 220 -0.01 15.72 11.20
C VAL A 220 -0.35 16.95 10.36
N SER A 221 -1.04 17.95 10.93
CA SER A 221 -1.53 19.14 10.21
C SER A 221 -2.39 18.83 8.98
N MET A 222 -2.86 17.59 8.86
CA MET A 222 -3.72 17.08 7.80
C MET A 222 -5.12 16.78 8.36
N TRP A 223 -6.09 16.62 7.46
CA TRP A 223 -7.48 16.38 7.87
C TRP A 223 -7.66 14.97 8.44
N ALA A 224 -8.27 14.88 9.61
CA ALA A 224 -8.68 13.65 10.24
C ALA A 224 -10.20 13.56 10.22
N HIS A 225 -10.74 12.54 9.56
CA HIS A 225 -12.16 12.27 9.53
C HIS A 225 -12.63 11.63 10.85
N ASN A 226 -13.84 11.96 11.26
CA ASN A 226 -14.62 11.10 12.13
C ASN A 226 -15.42 10.07 11.30
N ILE A 227 -16.12 9.15 11.95
CA ILE A 227 -16.88 8.09 11.26
C ILE A 227 -17.87 8.68 10.25
N ALA A 228 -18.65 9.69 10.64
CA ALA A 228 -19.68 10.27 9.77
C ALA A 228 -19.11 10.93 8.51
N SER A 229 -18.06 11.73 8.67
CA SER A 229 -17.41 12.43 7.55
C SER A 229 -16.61 11.50 6.65
N TRP A 230 -16.02 10.42 7.20
CA TRP A 230 -15.37 9.39 6.40
C TRP A 230 -16.39 8.68 5.52
N THR A 231 -17.52 8.25 6.09
CA THR A 231 -18.62 7.61 5.34
C THR A 231 -19.15 8.54 4.25
N ALA A 232 -19.44 9.81 4.57
CA ALA A 232 -19.97 10.77 3.61
C ALA A 232 -19.03 11.11 2.45
N MET A 233 -17.72 10.87 2.58
CA MET A 233 -16.76 11.06 1.48
C MET A 233 -16.83 9.95 0.43
N TRP A 234 -17.28 8.75 0.83
CA TRP A 234 -17.36 7.56 -0.03
C TRP A 234 -18.76 7.30 -0.59
N GLU A 235 -19.79 7.97 -0.06
CA GLU A 235 -21.19 7.92 -0.52
C GLU A 235 -21.51 9.00 -1.57
#